data_AF-A0A4Y2BEC3-F1
#
_entry.id   AF-A0A4Y2BEC3-F1
#
_cell.length_a   1.000
_cell.length_b   1.000
_cell.length_c   1.000
_cell.angle_alpha   90.00
_cell.angle_beta   90.00
_cell.angle_gamma   90.00
#
_symmetry.space_group_name_H-M   'P 1'
#
loop_
_entity.id
_entity.type
_entity.pdbx_description
1 polymer ?
#
loop_
_entity_poly.entity_id
_entity_poly.type
_entity_poly.pdbx_seq_one_letter_code
_entity_poly.pdbx_strand_id
1 'polypeptide(L)' 'MDQQPPRSPDITPLDFFFGGYIKDRVFATPIADVEELKARIQAAVCTVTEDMLKNTWRELENRLEILRATKGAHVEIY' A
#
# COMPACT_ATOMS: atom_id res chain seq x y z
N MET A 1 -21.63 -11.53 12.29
CA MET A 1 -20.45 -10.66 12.36
C MET A 1 -19.36 -11.42 11.64
N ASP A 2 -19.11 -11.03 10.40
CA ASP A 2 -18.33 -11.81 9.42
C ASP A 2 -16.85 -11.81 9.83
N GLN A 3 -16.31 -13.00 10.09
CA GLN A 3 -14.94 -13.19 10.55
C GLN A 3 -13.99 -13.13 9.34
N GLN A 4 -13.16 -12.10 9.27
CA GLN A 4 -12.01 -12.07 8.39
C GLN A 4 -11.09 -13.28 8.68
N PRO A 5 -10.70 -14.08 7.68
CA PRO A 5 -9.79 -15.21 7.90
C PRO A 5 -8.39 -14.72 8.32
N PRO A 6 -7.65 -15.49 9.14
CA PRO A 6 -6.47 -15.02 9.86
C PRO A 6 -5.23 -14.68 8.98
N ARG A 7 -5.32 -14.83 7.65
CA ARG A 7 -4.24 -14.50 6.70
C ARG A 7 -4.78 -14.16 5.30
N SER A 8 -5.77 -13.25 5.20
CA SER A 8 -5.89 -12.51 3.93
C SER A 8 -4.71 -11.54 3.88
N PRO A 9 -3.79 -11.64 2.90
CA PRO A 9 -2.74 -10.63 2.74
C PRO A 9 -3.44 -9.31 2.51
N ASP A 10 -3.19 -8.27 3.31
CA ASP A 10 -3.89 -6.98 3.24
C ASP A 10 -4.09 -6.55 1.77
N ILE A 11 -5.33 -6.72 1.29
CA ILE A 11 -5.72 -6.47 -0.11
C ILE A 11 -6.16 -5.02 -0.28
N THR A 12 -5.87 -4.16 0.70
CA THR A 12 -6.14 -2.73 0.58
C THR A 12 -4.95 -2.11 -0.16
N PRO A 13 -5.06 -1.82 -1.47
CA PRO A 13 -3.93 -1.29 -2.24
C PRO A 13 -3.50 0.08 -1.72
N LEU A 14 -4.43 0.80 -1.09
CA LEU A 14 -4.18 2.05 -0.40
C LEU A 14 -3.25 1.86 0.79
N ASP A 15 -3.40 0.78 1.57
CA ASP A 15 -2.57 0.55 2.76
C ASP A 15 -1.14 0.14 2.36
N PHE A 16 -0.99 -0.63 1.28
CA PHE A 16 0.33 -0.95 0.71
C PHE A 16 1.00 0.28 0.09
N PHE A 17 0.27 1.01 -0.77
CA PHE A 17 0.79 2.17 -1.45
C PHE A 17 1.06 3.32 -0.47
N PHE A 18 0.08 3.76 0.31
CA PHE A 18 0.30 4.82 1.29
C PHE A 18 1.23 4.38 2.42
N GLY A 19 1.09 3.16 2.93
CA GLY A 19 1.88 2.67 4.04
C GLY A 19 3.36 2.51 3.72
N GLY A 20 3.72 2.07 2.51
CA GLY A 20 5.12 1.95 2.08
C GLY A 20 5.68 3.27 1.54
N TYR A 21 5.01 3.88 0.56
CA TYR A 21 5.50 5.05 -0.16
C TYR A 21 5.55 6.32 0.69
N ILE A 22 4.51 6.57 1.49
CA ILE A 22 4.47 7.78 2.33
C ILE A 22 5.45 7.62 3.49
N LYS A 23 5.58 6.42 4.09
CA LYS A 23 6.58 6.20 5.14
C LYS A 23 7.99 6.43 4.62
N ASP A 24 8.33 5.89 3.45
CA ASP A 24 9.65 6.10 2.85
C ASP A 24 9.97 7.59 2.69
N ARG A 25 9.04 8.39 2.16
CA ARG A 25 9.25 9.83 1.94
C ARG A 25 9.24 10.67 3.21
N VAL A 26 8.37 10.34 4.16
CA VAL A 26 8.23 11.10 5.40
C VAL A 26 9.42 10.84 6.33
N PHE A 27 9.88 9.59 6.40
CA PHE A 27 10.96 9.14 7.29
C PHE A 27 12.33 9.02 6.60
N ALA A 28 12.46 9.41 5.32
CA ALA A 28 13.74 9.45 4.59
C ALA A 28 14.83 10.24 5.32
N THR A 29 14.44 11.25 6.10
CA THR A 29 15.34 12.02 6.95
C THR A 29 14.75 12.11 8.36
N PRO A 30 15.59 12.25 9.41
CA PRO A 30 15.09 12.44 10.77
C PRO A 30 14.14 13.64 10.83
N ILE A 31 13.09 13.49 11.63
CA ILE A 31 12.03 14.49 11.81
C ILE A 31 12.26 15.17 13.15
N ALA A 32 12.30 16.50 13.15
CA ALA A 32 12.60 17.30 14.34
C ALA A 32 11.36 17.60 15.20
N ASP A 33 10.19 17.79 14.57
CA ASP A 33 8.94 18.13 15.27
C ASP A 33 7.68 17.67 14.49
N VAL A 34 6.54 17.66 15.18
CA VAL A 34 5.22 17.32 14.65
C VAL A 34 4.79 18.23 13.50
N GLU A 35 5.16 19.52 13.49
CA GLU A 35 4.84 20.42 12.37
C GLU A 35 5.58 20.01 11.09
N GLU A 36 6.85 19.63 11.21
CA GLU A 36 7.63 19.10 10.09
C GLU A 36 7.04 17.77 9.59
N LEU A 37 6.63 16.89 10.51
CA LEU A 37 5.94 15.65 10.15
C LEU A 37 4.69 15.92 9.30
N LYS A 38 3.83 16.85 9.74
CA LYS A 38 2.60 17.23 9.02
C LYS A 38 2.92 17.79 7.63
N ALA A 39 3.91 18.68 7.53
CA ALA A 39 4.34 19.26 6.27
C ALA A 39 4.88 18.20 5.29
N ARG A 40 5.67 17.24 5.78
CA ARG A 40 6.20 16.15 4.97
C ARG A 40 5.12 15.17 4.52
N ILE A 41 4.14 14.87 5.36
CA ILE A 41 2.98 14.05 4.97
C ILE A 41 2.22 14.76 3.84
N GLN A 42 1.93 16.05 3.99
CA GLN A 42 1.25 16.83 2.95
C GLN A 42 2.06 16.86 1.64
N ALA A 43 3.36 17.12 1.73
CA ALA A 43 4.25 17.11 0.56
C ALA A 43 4.26 15.74 -0.13
N ALA A 44 4.42 14.65 0.64
CA ALA A 44 4.40 13.30 0.12
C ALA A 44 3.06 12.95 -0.55
N VAL A 45 1.94 13.37 0.02
CA VAL A 45 0.61 13.20 -0.60
C VAL A 45 0.49 14.02 -1.89
N CYS A 46 0.97 15.26 -1.91
CA CYS A 46 0.97 16.09 -3.13
C CYS A 46 1.85 15.53 -4.25
N THR A 47 2.84 14.71 -3.93
CA THR A 47 3.64 14.03 -4.95
C THR A 47 2.99 12.78 -5.54
N VAL A 48 1.85 12.33 -5.01
CA VAL A 48 1.10 11.22 -5.59
C VAL A 48 0.42 11.71 -6.86
N THR A 49 0.83 11.15 -8.00
CA THR A 49 0.23 11.48 -9.30
C THR A 49 -0.89 10.50 -9.66
N GLU A 50 -1.72 10.89 -10.63
CA GLU A 50 -2.76 10.01 -11.18
C GLU A 50 -2.19 8.69 -11.73
N ASP A 51 -0.98 8.73 -12.31
CA ASP A 51 -0.30 7.55 -12.84
C ASP A 51 0.06 6.55 -11.72
N MET A 52 0.52 7.05 -10.56
CA MET A 52 0.82 6.20 -9.41
C MET A 52 -0.44 5.54 -8.85
N LEU A 53 -1.57 6.26 -8.84
CA LEU A 53 -2.86 5.72 -8.46
C LEU A 53 -3.34 4.64 -9.45
N LYS A 54 -3.19 4.88 -10.75
CA LYS A 54 -3.51 3.89 -11.79
C LYS A 54 -2.64 2.65 -11.68
N ASN A 55 -1.34 2.80 -11.45
CA ASN A 55 -0.45 1.66 -11.26
C ASN A 55 -0.81 0.86 -9.99
N THR A 56 -1.16 1.54 -8.90
CA THR A 56 -1.63 0.93 -7.66
C THR A 56 -2.93 0.15 -7.87
N TRP A 57 -3.85 0.68 -8.68
CA TRP A 57 -5.08 -0.01 -9.05
C TRP A 57 -4.80 -1.24 -9.92
N ARG A 58 -3.88 -1.13 -10.89
CA ARG A 58 -3.47 -2.26 -11.73
C ARG A 58 -2.80 -3.38 -10.93
N GLU A 59 -1.97 -3.03 -9.94
CA GLU A 59 -1.36 -3.99 -9.01
C GLU A 59 -2.43 -4.71 -8.17
N LEU A 60 -3.47 -3.98 -7.74
CA LEU A 60 -4.63 -4.59 -7.07
C LEU A 60 -5.34 -5.57 -7.97
N GLU A 61 -5.66 -5.17 -9.21
CA GLU A 61 -6.33 -6.03 -10.19
C GLU A 61 -5.51 -7.29 -10.47
N ASN A 62 -4.19 -7.15 -10.63
CA ASN A 62 -3.26 -8.26 -10.76
C ASN A 62 -3.29 -9.20 -9.54
N ARG A 63 -3.23 -8.66 -8.32
CA ARG A 63 -3.29 -9.48 -7.09
C ARG A 63 -4.64 -10.17 -6.94
N LEU A 64 -5.74 -9.50 -7.27
CA LEU A 64 -7.08 -10.09 -7.28
C LEU A 64 -7.21 -11.18 -8.34
N GLU A 65 -6.61 -10.99 -9.52
CA GLU A 65 -6.55 -12.00 -10.58
C GLU A 65 -5.73 -13.21 -10.14
N ILE A 66 -4.57 -13.01 -9.52
CA ILE A 66 -3.77 -14.08 -8.93
C ILE A 66 -4.57 -14.83 -7.87
N LEU A 67 -5.24 -14.14 -6.94
CA LEU A 67 -6.10 -14.77 -5.91
C LEU A 67 -7.26 -15.57 -6.53
N ARG A 68 -7.89 -15.02 -7.58
CA ARG A 68 -8.94 -15.68 -8.34
C ARG A 68 -8.43 -16.91 -9.08
N ALA A 69 -7.23 -16.84 -9.65
CA ALA A 69 -6.57 -17.93 -10.37
C ALA A 69 -6.07 -19.02 -9.41
N THR A 70 -5.60 -18.64 -8.22
CA THR A 70 -5.10 -19.58 -7.21
C THR A 70 -6.20 -20.29 -6.44
N LYS A 71 -7.45 -19.80 -6.38
CA LYS A 71 -8.56 -20.48 -5.65
C LYS A 71 -8.17 -21.00 -4.25
N GLY A 72 -7.24 -20.35 -3.54
CA GLY A 72 -6.74 -20.82 -2.24
C GLY A 72 -5.64 -21.89 -2.26
N ALA A 73 -5.07 -22.22 -3.43
CA ALA A 73 -3.84 -23.01 -3.52
C ALA A 73 -2.64 -22.10 -3.26
N HIS A 74 -2.11 -22.20 -2.04
CA HIS A 74 -0.84 -21.63 -1.63
C HIS A 74 0.25 -22.09 -2.60
N VAL A 75 0.81 -21.16 -3.37
CA VAL A 75 2.04 -21.38 -4.14
C VAL A 75 3.15 -20.66 -3.38
N GLU A 76 3.90 -21.44 -2.60
CA GLU A 76 5.24 -21.02 -2.16
C GLU A 76 6.15 -21.07 -3.38
N ILE A 77 6.75 -19.94 -3.74
CA ILE A 77 7.86 -19.89 -4.69
C ILE A 77 9.12 -19.67 -3.83
N TYR A 78 10.03 -20.63 -3.91
CA TYR A 78 11.34 -20.66 -3.25
C TYR A 78 12.30 -19.62 -3.85
#